data_AF-A0A7J3DK77-F1
#
_entry.id   AF-A0A7J3DK77-F1
#
_cell.length_a   1.000
_cell.length_b   1.000
_cell.length_c   1.000
_cell.angle_alpha   90.00
_cell.angle_beta   90.00
_cell.angle_gamma   90.00
#
_symmetry.space_group_name_H-M   'P 1'
#
loop_
_entity.id
_entity.type
_entity.pdbx_description
1 polymer ?
#
loop_
_entity_poly.entity_id
_entity_poly.type
_entity_poly.pdbx_seq_one_letter_code
_entity_poly.pdbx_strand_id
1 'polypeptide(L)'
;MQSEKERAAKDIRMLSKLLDYFIHSGLDKKYPEAFEWAKNYFKDAEHYYKKGDYFSSFGCANYGYGILDGILINEKIKEKVLKELGL
;
A
#
# COMPACT_ATOMS: atom_id res chain seq x y z
N MET A 1 14.60 -13.59 -12.18
CA MET A 1 13.15 -13.36 -12.28
C MET A 1 12.58 -13.58 -10.89
N GLN A 2 11.89 -12.61 -10.29
CA GLN A 2 11.30 -12.81 -8.94
C GLN A 2 10.08 -13.74 -9.06
N SER A 3 9.88 -14.59 -8.07
CA SER A 3 8.68 -15.41 -7.95
C SER A 3 7.45 -14.57 -7.59
N GLU A 4 6.26 -15.08 -7.87
CA GLU A 4 4.99 -14.43 -7.52
C GLU A 4 4.88 -14.19 -6.00
N LYS A 5 5.38 -15.14 -5.20
CA LYS A 5 5.48 -15.03 -3.75
C LYS A 5 6.37 -13.86 -3.31
N GLU A 6 7.55 -13.71 -3.89
CA GLU A 6 8.47 -12.63 -3.55
C GLU A 6 7.90 -11.26 -3.93
N ARG A 7 7.24 -11.19 -5.08
CA ARG A 7 6.59 -9.97 -5.58
C ARG A 7 5.42 -9.56 -4.69
N ALA A 8 4.51 -10.47 -4.37
CA ALA A 8 3.38 -10.19 -3.48
C ALA A 8 3.88 -9.74 -2.09
N ALA A 9 4.91 -10.40 -1.54
CA ALA A 9 5.51 -9.99 -0.27
C ALA A 9 6.12 -8.58 -0.34
N LYS A 10 6.76 -8.22 -1.46
CA LYS A 10 7.30 -6.88 -1.67
C LYS A 10 6.17 -5.84 -1.67
N ASP A 11 5.10 -6.08 -2.42
CA ASP A 11 4.02 -5.10 -2.57
C ASP A 11 3.24 -4.90 -1.25
N ILE A 12 3.02 -5.97 -0.47
CA ILE A 12 2.48 -5.86 0.90
C ILE A 12 3.37 -4.95 1.76
N ARG A 13 4.70 -5.14 1.73
CA ARG A 13 5.63 -4.29 2.49
C ARG A 13 5.58 -2.83 2.04
N MET A 14 5.44 -2.58 0.73
CA MET A 14 5.32 -1.22 0.20
C MET A 14 4.05 -0.54 0.70
N LEU A 15 2.91 -1.24 0.62
CA LEU A 15 1.63 -0.72 1.13
C LEU A 15 1.70 -0.46 2.64
N SER A 16 2.29 -1.37 3.43
CA SER A 16 2.46 -1.19 4.87
C SER A 16 3.23 0.10 5.20
N LYS A 17 4.39 0.32 4.55
CA LYS A 17 5.19 1.54 4.76
C LYS A 17 4.39 2.80 4.45
N LEU A 18 3.56 2.75 3.41
CA LEU A 18 2.77 3.90 3.00
C LEU A 18 1.62 4.17 3.96
N LEU A 19 0.96 3.13 4.46
CA LEU A 19 -0.04 3.26 5.53
C LEU A 19 0.56 3.89 6.78
N ASP A 20 1.75 3.45 7.19
CA ASP A 20 2.46 4.03 8.33
C ASP A 20 2.77 5.51 8.11
N TYR A 21 3.26 5.88 6.91
CA TYR A 21 3.49 7.28 6.55
C TYR A 21 2.21 8.12 6.66
N PHE A 22 1.07 7.60 6.20
CA PHE A 22 -0.21 8.31 6.26
C PHE A 22 -0.64 8.61 7.71
N ILE A 23 -0.43 7.66 8.62
CA ILE A 23 -0.70 7.83 10.06
C ILE A 23 0.19 8.93 10.66
N HIS A 24 1.50 8.89 10.37
CA HIS A 24 2.46 9.83 10.96
C HIS A 24 2.34 11.25 10.38
N SER A 25 1.97 11.38 9.11
CA SER A 25 1.79 12.66 8.44
C SER A 25 0.42 13.32 8.68
N GLY A 26 -0.54 12.60 9.27
CA GLY A 26 -1.91 13.07 9.48
C GLY A 26 -2.79 13.03 8.21
N LEU A 27 -2.29 12.45 7.12
CA LEU A 27 -3.08 12.26 5.89
C LEU A 27 -4.20 11.24 6.08
N ASP A 28 -4.06 10.31 7.00
CA ASP A 28 -5.12 9.39 7.45
C ASP A 28 -6.36 10.16 7.94
N LYS A 29 -6.17 11.26 8.67
CA LYS A 29 -7.27 12.11 9.18
C LYS A 29 -7.83 13.04 8.11
N LYS A 30 -6.99 13.47 7.17
CA LYS A 30 -7.41 14.32 6.04
C LYS A 30 -8.20 13.54 5.00
N TYR A 31 -7.88 12.25 4.81
CA TYR A 31 -8.49 11.35 3.83
C TYR A 31 -8.98 10.04 4.48
N PRO A 32 -9.91 10.09 5.44
CA PRO A 32 -10.24 8.94 6.29
C PRO A 32 -10.85 7.77 5.53
N GLU A 33 -11.74 8.03 4.57
CA GLU A 33 -12.40 6.97 3.79
C GLU A 33 -11.42 6.22 2.89
N ALA A 34 -10.59 6.96 2.14
CA ALA A 34 -9.58 6.39 1.27
C ALA A 34 -8.51 5.62 2.06
N PHE A 35 -8.12 6.14 3.23
CA PHE A 35 -7.20 5.46 4.12
C PHE A 35 -7.79 4.16 4.68
N GLU A 36 -9.06 4.15 5.09
CA GLU A 36 -9.72 2.93 5.56
C GLU A 36 -9.86 1.89 4.45
N TRP A 37 -10.14 2.30 3.22
CA TRP A 37 -10.14 1.39 2.07
C TRP A 37 -8.76 0.78 1.84
N ALA A 38 -7.70 1.59 1.82
CA ALA A 38 -6.34 1.09 1.67
C ALA A 38 -5.95 0.09 2.77
N LYS A 39 -6.39 0.33 4.02
CA LYS A 39 -6.21 -0.63 5.13
C LYS A 39 -6.95 -1.93 4.92
N ASN A 40 -8.17 -1.90 4.39
CA ASN A 40 -8.94 -3.12 4.10
C ASN A 40 -8.25 -3.94 3.00
N TYR A 41 -7.79 -3.28 1.94
CA TYR A 41 -6.99 -3.94 0.89
C TYR A 41 -5.67 -4.50 1.41
N PHE A 42 -5.02 -3.85 2.38
CA PHE A 42 -3.84 -4.40 3.05
C PHE A 42 -4.16 -5.70 3.80
N LYS A 43 -5.25 -5.73 4.58
CA LYS A 43 -5.71 -6.95 5.27
C LYS A 43 -6.04 -8.07 4.30
N ASP A 44 -6.70 -7.76 3.18
CA ASP A 44 -7.00 -8.74 2.13
C ASP A 44 -5.72 -9.28 1.50
N ALA A 45 -4.75 -8.40 1.23
CA ALA A 45 -3.46 -8.80 0.68
C ALA A 45 -2.72 -9.78 1.61
N GLU A 46 -2.70 -9.50 2.92
CA GLU A 46 -2.14 -10.42 3.92
C GLU A 46 -2.90 -11.74 4.00
N HIS A 47 -4.24 -11.70 3.89
CA HIS A 47 -5.10 -12.87 3.92
C HIS A 47 -4.81 -13.82 2.76
N TYR A 48 -4.80 -13.31 1.53
CA TYR A 48 -4.51 -14.10 0.33
C TYR A 48 -3.06 -14.60 0.33
N TYR A 49 -2.11 -13.80 0.81
CA TYR A 49 -0.71 -14.22 0.93
C TYR A 49 -0.57 -15.46 1.83
N LYS A 50 -1.21 -15.44 3.00
CA LYS A 50 -1.20 -16.56 3.97
C LYS A 50 -1.83 -17.83 3.39
N LYS A 51 -2.79 -17.69 2.47
CA LYS A 51 -3.43 -18.82 1.77
C LYS A 51 -2.63 -19.35 0.58
N GLY A 52 -1.52 -18.71 0.22
CA GLY A 52 -0.74 -19.06 -0.97
C GLY A 52 -1.32 -18.54 -2.28
N ASP A 53 -2.36 -17.71 -2.24
CA ASP A 53 -2.89 -17.02 -3.42
C ASP A 53 -2.13 -15.71 -3.62
N TYR A 54 -0.95 -15.82 -4.23
CA TYR A 54 -0.06 -14.68 -4.43
C TYR A 54 -0.57 -13.69 -5.49
N PHE A 55 -1.38 -14.15 -6.45
CA PHE A 55 -1.96 -13.28 -7.47
C PHE A 55 -3.02 -12.35 -6.88
N SER A 56 -3.97 -12.89 -6.11
CA SER A 56 -4.97 -12.06 -5.42
C SER A 56 -4.32 -11.16 -4.38
N SER A 57 -3.33 -11.68 -3.65
CA SER A 57 -2.53 -10.89 -2.70
C SER A 57 -1.85 -9.69 -3.37
N PHE A 58 -1.17 -9.94 -4.50
CA PHE A 58 -0.56 -8.91 -5.34
C PHE A 58 -1.59 -7.85 -5.78
N GLY A 59 -2.75 -8.27 -6.26
CA GLY A 59 -3.82 -7.38 -6.70
C GLY A 59 -4.34 -6.48 -5.58
N CYS A 60 -4.63 -7.06 -4.42
CA CYS A 60 -5.09 -6.31 -3.25
C CYS A 60 -4.05 -5.28 -2.79
N ALA A 61 -2.77 -5.66 -2.68
CA ALA A 61 -1.71 -4.75 -2.27
C ALA A 61 -1.55 -3.57 -3.24
N ASN A 62 -1.59 -3.82 -4.56
CA ASN A 62 -1.47 -2.75 -5.55
C ASN A 62 -2.68 -1.83 -5.59
N TYR A 63 -3.90 -2.36 -5.38
CA TYR A 63 -5.09 -1.53 -5.33
C TYR A 63 -5.07 -0.59 -4.11
N GLY A 64 -4.73 -1.12 -2.93
CA GLY A 64 -4.52 -0.31 -1.72
C GLY A 64 -3.44 0.75 -1.91
N TYR A 65 -2.32 0.38 -2.54
CA TYR A 65 -1.24 1.33 -2.86
C TYR A 65 -1.71 2.42 -3.81
N GLY A 66 -2.44 2.08 -4.88
CA GLY A 66 -2.94 3.03 -5.87
C GLY A 66 -3.87 4.10 -5.28
N ILE A 67 -4.70 3.73 -4.30
CA ILE A 67 -5.54 4.69 -3.56
C ILE A 67 -4.67 5.76 -2.87
N LEU A 68 -3.66 5.32 -2.10
CA LEU A 68 -2.77 6.23 -1.36
C LEU A 68 -1.87 7.03 -2.31
N ASP A 69 -1.36 6.41 -3.36
CA ASP A 69 -0.54 7.06 -4.38
C ASP A 69 -1.30 8.20 -5.09
N GLY A 70 -2.58 8.01 -5.39
CA GLY A 70 -3.45 9.06 -5.93
C GLY A 70 -3.53 10.29 -5.02
N ILE A 71 -3.59 10.08 -3.70
CA ILE A 71 -3.56 11.18 -2.71
C ILE A 71 -2.21 11.89 -2.72
N LEU A 72 -1.09 11.16 -2.76
CA LEU A 72 0.24 11.77 -2.80
C LEU A 72 0.47 12.62 -4.05
N ILE A 73 -0.10 12.19 -5.19
CA ILE A 73 -0.10 12.96 -6.45
C ILE A 73 -0.91 14.24 -6.26
N ASN A 74 -2.12 14.14 -5.72
CA ASN A 74 -2.99 15.28 -5.48
C ASN A 74 -2.35 16.31 -4.53
N GLU A 75 -1.68 15.83 -3.48
CA GLU A 75 -0.93 16.65 -2.51
C GLU A 75 0.42 17.15 -3.07
N LYS A 76 0.84 16.68 -4.25
CA LYS A 76 2.11 17.02 -4.92
C LYS A 76 3.34 16.67 -4.08
N ILE A 77 3.27 15.61 -3.29
CA ILE A 77 4.36 15.15 -2.40
C ILE A 77 4.89 13.76 -2.76
N LYS A 78 4.34 13.09 -3.78
CA LYS A 78 4.71 11.71 -4.15
C LYS A 78 6.21 11.46 -4.19
N GLU A 79 6.96 12.21 -4.99
CA GLU A 79 8.40 12.00 -5.16
C GLU A 79 9.18 12.12 -3.83
N LYS A 80 8.80 13.10 -3.01
CA LYS A 80 9.39 13.29 -1.68
C LYS A 80 9.16 12.06 -0.81
N VAL A 81 7.91 11.59 -0.74
CA VAL A 81 7.53 10.45 0.11
C VAL A 81 8.20 9.16 -0.36
N LEU A 82 8.22 8.88 -1.66
CA LEU A 82 8.87 7.68 -2.18
C LEU A 82 10.37 7.66 -1.88
N LYS A 83 11.04 8.81 -2.03
CA LYS A 83 12.45 8.97 -1.68
C LYS A 83 12.69 8.75 -0.17
N GLU A 84 11.82 9.28 0.68
CA GLU A 84 11.91 9.13 2.14
C GLU A 84 11.73 7.67 2.59
N LEU A 85 10.82 6.94 1.96
CA LEU A 85 10.50 5.55 2.31
C LEU A 85 11.41 4.51 1.63
N GLY A 86 12.28 4.95 0.72
CA GLY A 86 13.15 4.08 -0.09
C GLY A 86 12.34 3.14 -0.99
N LEU A 87 11.30 3.68 -1.62
CA LEU A 87 10.37 2.97 -2.51
C LEU A 87 10.66 3.26 -3.99
#